data_AF-A0AAD8L7L1-F1
#
_entry.id   AF-A0AAD8L7L1-F1
#
_cell.length_a   1.000
_cell.length_b   1.000
_cell.length_c   1.000
_cell.angle_alpha   90.00
_cell.angle_beta   90.00
_cell.angle_gamma   90.00
#
_symmetry.space_group_name_H-M   'P 1'
#
loop_
_entity.id
_entity.type
_entity.pdbx_description
1 polymer ?
#
loop_
_entity_poly.entity_id
_entity_poly.type
_entity_poly.pdbx_seq_one_letter_code
_entity_poly.pdbx_strand_id
1 'polypeptide(L)'
;MGAQDLHQKLDDLVQIRTKFINNSSRKHSWKTKRNPTRNNALKRKRVRRVGCRRSTMIEKKVRTLKKLVPNAGSSVGLDGLFRETAAYISNLEIRVRLMQAVVKALSNSDSL
;
A
#
# COMPACT_ATOMS: atom_id res chain seq x y z
N MET A 1 -32.87 -26.39 75.21
CA MET A 1 -32.37 -26.88 73.91
C MET A 1 -31.92 -25.68 73.08
N GLY A 2 -30.64 -25.30 73.06
CA GLY A 2 -30.28 -24.04 72.35
C GLY A 2 -28.81 -23.76 72.07
N ALA A 3 -27.86 -24.47 72.69
CA ALA A 3 -26.43 -24.26 72.40
C ALA A 3 -25.90 -25.18 71.29
N GLN A 4 -26.41 -26.41 71.18
CA GLN A 4 -25.98 -27.38 70.16
C GLN A 4 -26.46 -27.00 68.75
N ASP A 5 -27.64 -26.37 68.63
CA ASP A 5 -28.19 -25.90 67.35
C ASP A 5 -27.35 -24.78 66.73
N LEU A 6 -26.82 -23.88 67.55
CA LEU A 6 -25.96 -22.79 67.09
C LEU A 6 -24.60 -23.29 66.63
N HIS A 7 -24.04 -24.30 67.30
CA HIS A 7 -22.81 -24.95 66.87
C HIS A 7 -22.99 -25.65 65.52
N GLN A 8 -24.10 -26.39 65.35
CA GLN A 8 -24.41 -27.06 64.09
C GLN A 8 -24.59 -26.07 62.94
N LYS A 9 -25.29 -24.95 63.18
CA LYS A 9 -25.45 -23.88 62.18
C LYS A 9 -24.13 -23.20 61.81
N LEU A 10 -23.21 -23.05 62.77
CA LEU A 10 -21.88 -22.50 62.50
C LEU A 10 -21.07 -23.44 61.60
N ASP A 11 -21.08 -24.73 61.89
CA ASP A 11 -20.36 -25.74 61.11
C ASP A 11 -20.92 -25.84 59.69
N ASP A 12 -22.25 -25.82 59.54
CA ASP A 12 -22.91 -25.82 58.23
C ASP A 12 -22.52 -24.57 57.41
N LEU A 13 -22.47 -23.39 58.05
CA LEU A 13 -22.08 -22.13 57.39
C LEU A 13 -20.62 -22.14 56.94
N VAL A 14 -19.72 -22.69 57.77
CA VAL A 14 -18.30 -22.87 57.43
C VAL A 14 -18.15 -23.84 56.27
N GLN A 15 -18.95 -24.92 56.24
CA GLN A 15 -18.96 -25.89 55.16
C GLN A 15 -19.52 -25.32 53.85
N ILE A 16 -20.55 -24.47 53.91
CA ILE A 16 -21.10 -23.74 52.76
C ILE A 16 -20.06 -22.77 52.18
N ARG A 17 -19.38 -21.99 53.04
CA ARG A 17 -18.35 -21.03 52.63
C ARG A 17 -17.16 -21.73 51.97
N THR A 18 -16.67 -22.84 52.54
CA THR A 18 -15.57 -23.62 51.96
C THR A 18 -15.96 -24.24 50.61
N LYS A 19 -17.18 -24.76 50.45
CA LYS A 19 -17.70 -25.23 49.16
C LYS A 19 -17.74 -24.11 48.11
N PHE A 20 -18.17 -22.89 48.48
CA PHE A 20 -18.21 -21.75 47.56
C PHE A 20 -16.82 -21.32 47.10
N ILE A 21 -15.84 -21.29 48.02
CA ILE A 21 -14.44 -20.94 47.72
C ILE A 21 -13.80 -22.02 46.84
N ASN A 22 -13.96 -23.31 47.15
CA ASN A 22 -13.34 -24.41 46.40
C ASN A 22 -13.99 -24.69 45.04
N ASN A 23 -15.25 -24.31 44.82
CA ASN A 23 -15.93 -24.46 43.53
C ASN A 23 -15.55 -23.35 42.51
N SER A 24 -14.88 -22.29 42.96
CA SER A 24 -14.42 -21.18 42.09
C SER A 24 -13.20 -21.52 41.19
N SER A 25 -12.56 -22.68 41.43
CA SER A 25 -11.45 -23.19 40.63
C SER A 25 -11.87 -24.13 39.48
N ARG A 26 -13.16 -24.45 39.33
CA ARG A 26 -13.69 -25.07 38.09
C ARG A 26 -14.18 -24.00 37.12
N LYS A 27 -13.26 -23.11 36.75
CA LYS A 27 -13.38 -22.36 35.49
C LYS A 27 -13.20 -23.37 34.36
N HIS A 28 -14.28 -24.03 33.96
CA HIS A 28 -14.47 -24.32 32.54
C HIS A 28 -14.59 -22.97 31.85
N SER A 29 -13.42 -22.36 31.62
CA SER A 29 -13.25 -21.37 30.58
C SER A 29 -13.58 -22.13 29.30
N TRP A 30 -14.83 -22.02 28.87
CA TRP A 30 -15.13 -22.08 27.46
C TRP A 30 -14.32 -20.95 26.83
N LYS A 31 -13.04 -21.23 26.57
CA LYS A 31 -12.32 -20.57 25.50
C LYS A 31 -13.12 -20.94 24.27
N THR A 32 -14.14 -20.16 23.98
CA THR A 32 -14.55 -20.00 22.60
C THR A 32 -13.27 -19.60 21.90
N LYS A 33 -12.66 -20.56 21.19
CA LYS A 33 -11.77 -20.25 20.07
C LYS A 33 -12.63 -19.41 19.15
N ARG A 34 -12.70 -18.10 19.42
CA ARG A 34 -13.04 -17.10 18.43
C ARG A 34 -11.90 -17.23 17.43
N ASN A 35 -12.06 -18.17 16.49
CA ASN A 35 -11.35 -18.11 15.24
C ASN A 35 -11.55 -16.68 14.77
N PRO A 36 -10.50 -15.84 14.71
CA PRO A 36 -10.61 -14.62 13.95
C PRO A 36 -10.78 -15.14 12.54
N THR A 37 -12.03 -15.18 12.09
CA THR A 37 -12.38 -15.54 10.72
C THR A 37 -11.42 -14.76 9.84
N ARG A 38 -10.69 -15.49 9.00
CA ARG A 38 -9.74 -15.03 7.97
C ARG A 38 -10.21 -13.78 7.21
N ASN A 39 -11.51 -13.49 7.25
CA ASN A 39 -12.16 -12.31 6.70
C ASN A 39 -11.65 -10.96 7.24
N ASN A 40 -11.16 -10.85 8.49
CA ASN A 40 -10.67 -9.56 8.98
C ASN A 40 -9.23 -9.22 8.53
N ALA A 41 -8.41 -10.22 8.21
CA ALA A 41 -7.11 -9.98 7.55
C ALA A 41 -7.29 -9.42 6.14
N LEU A 42 -8.30 -9.90 5.41
CA LEU A 42 -8.69 -9.39 4.10
C LEU A 42 -9.23 -7.96 4.16
N LYS A 43 -9.96 -7.57 5.23
CA LYS A 43 -10.42 -6.18 5.40
C LYS A 43 -9.29 -5.21 5.73
N ARG A 44 -8.30 -5.61 6.54
CA ARG A 44 -7.11 -4.76 6.81
C ARG A 44 -6.17 -4.63 5.61
N LYS A 45 -6.21 -5.56 4.66
CA LYS A 45 -5.43 -5.47 3.40
C LYS A 45 -5.94 -4.38 2.44
N ARG A 46 -7.16 -3.84 2.65
CA ARG A 46 -7.67 -2.72 1.84
C ARG A 46 -7.14 -1.35 2.26
N VAL A 47 -6.67 -1.19 3.51
CA VAL A 47 -6.20 0.11 4.01
C VAL A 47 -4.73 0.37 3.67
N ARG A 48 -3.94 -0.67 3.35
CA ARG A 48 -2.55 -0.53 2.90
C ARG A 48 -2.40 -0.39 1.38
N ARG A 49 -3.35 0.27 0.71
CA ARG A 49 -3.10 0.88 -0.60
C ARG A 49 -2.99 2.40 -0.48
N VAL A 50 -2.11 2.86 0.42
CA VAL A 50 -1.60 4.26 0.43
C VAL A 50 -0.62 4.47 -0.74
N GLY A 51 -0.94 3.89 -1.90
CA GLY A 51 -0.15 3.97 -3.13
C GLY A 51 -1.00 3.92 -4.39
N CYS A 52 -2.34 3.82 -4.26
CA CYS A 52 -3.25 3.97 -5.39
C CYS A 52 -3.68 5.44 -5.51
N ARG A 53 -2.74 6.38 -5.43
CA ARG A 53 -3.00 7.70 -5.99
C ARG A 53 -3.16 7.44 -7.49
N ARG A 54 -4.39 7.55 -8.00
CA ARG A 54 -4.64 7.53 -9.45
C ARG A 54 -3.65 8.52 -10.06
N SER A 55 -2.62 8.00 -10.73
CA SER A 55 -1.62 8.86 -11.34
C SER A 55 -2.36 9.81 -12.26
N THR A 56 -2.21 11.11 -12.00
CA THR A 56 -2.93 12.14 -12.73
C THR A 56 -2.61 12.03 -14.23
N MET A 57 -3.49 12.57 -15.09
CA MET A 57 -3.20 12.61 -16.53
C MET A 57 -1.85 13.30 -16.81
N ILE A 58 -1.52 14.31 -16.00
CA ILE A 58 -0.25 15.04 -16.07
C ILE A 58 0.92 14.10 -15.74
N GLU A 59 0.87 13.37 -14.64
CA GLU A 59 1.93 12.41 -14.29
C GLU A 59 2.13 11.33 -15.37
N LYS A 60 1.05 10.85 -15.99
CA LYS A 60 1.14 9.90 -17.11
C LYS A 60 1.88 10.52 -18.29
N LYS A 61 1.53 11.76 -18.67
CA LYS A 61 2.21 12.50 -19.74
C LYS A 61 3.68 12.74 -19.42
N VAL A 62 4.00 13.14 -18.19
CA VAL A 62 5.39 13.34 -17.73
C VAL A 62 6.17 12.03 -17.78
N ARG A 63 5.58 10.91 -17.36
CA ARG A 63 6.21 9.57 -17.48
C ARG A 63 6.48 9.20 -18.93
N THR A 64 5.54 9.46 -19.84
CA THR A 64 5.74 9.23 -21.27
C THR A 64 6.84 10.13 -21.82
N LEU A 65 6.86 11.41 -21.46
CA LEU A 65 7.87 12.35 -21.91
C LEU A 65 9.28 11.91 -21.50
N LYS A 66 9.45 11.47 -20.24
CA LYS A 66 10.72 10.90 -19.75
C LYS A 66 11.21 9.67 -20.53
N LYS A 67 10.30 8.90 -21.16
CA LYS A 67 10.67 7.75 -22.00
C LYS A 67 11.08 8.15 -23.42
N LEU A 68 10.62 9.31 -23.90
CA LEU A 68 10.86 9.78 -25.26
C LEU A 68 12.12 10.64 -25.36
N VAL A 69 12.44 11.37 -24.30
CA VAL A 69 13.57 12.33 -24.29
C VAL A 69 14.84 11.60 -23.83
N PRO A 70 15.90 11.58 -24.65
CA PRO A 70 17.19 11.02 -24.25
C PRO A 70 17.73 11.75 -23.02
N ASN A 71 18.36 11.01 -22.11
CA ASN A 71 18.99 11.53 -20.89
C ASN A 71 18.03 12.18 -19.87
N ALA A 72 16.70 12.05 -20.05
CA ALA A 72 15.70 12.44 -19.08
C ALA A 72 15.69 11.50 -17.85
N GLY A 73 16.76 11.56 -17.07
CA GLY A 73 16.99 10.73 -15.91
C GLY A 73 15.91 10.89 -14.84
N SER A 74 15.83 9.89 -13.95
CA SER A 74 14.90 9.88 -12.82
C SER A 74 15.09 11.08 -11.88
N SER A 75 16.29 11.68 -11.82
CA SER A 75 16.67 12.76 -10.91
C SER A 75 16.40 14.18 -11.44
N VAL A 76 16.06 14.33 -12.73
CA VAL A 76 15.80 15.65 -13.32
C VAL A 76 14.39 16.12 -12.94
N GLY A 77 14.32 17.32 -12.36
CA GLY A 77 13.07 18.01 -12.06
C GLY A 77 12.26 18.32 -13.33
N LEU A 78 11.03 18.83 -13.18
CA LEU A 78 10.17 19.10 -14.33
C LEU A 78 10.77 20.15 -15.28
N ASP A 79 11.39 21.19 -14.74
CA ASP A 79 11.99 22.25 -15.56
C ASP A 79 13.17 21.74 -16.40
N GLY A 80 14.01 20.90 -15.80
CA GLY A 80 15.09 20.24 -16.53
C GLY A 80 14.56 19.32 -17.62
N LEU A 81 13.50 18.55 -17.34
CA LEU A 81 12.84 17.70 -18.33
C LEU A 81 12.31 18.52 -19.51
N PHE A 82 11.65 19.65 -19.25
CA PHE A 82 11.13 20.51 -20.31
C PHE A 82 12.25 21.19 -21.12
N ARG A 83 13.32 21.62 -20.45
CA ARG A 83 14.50 22.19 -21.13
C ARG A 83 15.18 21.17 -22.04
N GLU A 84 15.41 19.96 -21.55
CA GLU A 84 15.98 18.86 -22.36
C GLU A 84 15.05 18.48 -23.51
N THR A 85 13.73 18.48 -23.28
CA THR A 85 12.74 18.26 -24.32
C THR A 85 12.84 19.30 -25.43
N ALA A 86 12.90 20.59 -25.07
CA ALA A 86 13.00 21.67 -26.04
C ALA A 86 14.28 21.54 -26.89
N ALA A 87 15.43 21.28 -26.24
CA ALA A 87 16.68 21.04 -26.94
C ALA A 87 16.60 19.82 -27.87
N TYR A 88 15.96 18.73 -27.42
CA TYR A 88 15.80 17.53 -28.22
C TYR A 88 14.92 17.74 -29.45
N ILE A 89 13.82 18.51 -29.32
CA ILE A 89 12.97 18.91 -30.45
C ILE A 89 13.78 19.69 -31.48
N SER A 90 14.48 20.76 -31.06
CA SER A 90 15.31 21.55 -31.98
C SER A 90 16.37 20.71 -32.68
N ASN A 91 17.02 19.79 -31.96
CA ASN A 91 18.01 18.89 -32.55
C ASN A 91 17.41 17.89 -33.55
N LEU A 92 16.17 17.45 -33.34
CA LEU A 92 15.46 16.61 -34.31
C LEU A 92 15.10 17.42 -35.56
N GLU A 93 14.60 18.63 -35.40
CA GLU A 93 14.25 19.52 -36.53
C GLU A 93 15.46 19.79 -37.43
N ILE A 94 16.61 20.13 -36.85
CA ILE A 94 17.84 20.37 -37.60
C ILE A 94 18.27 19.11 -38.36
N ARG A 95 18.23 17.94 -37.70
CA ARG A 95 18.59 16.66 -38.34
C ARG A 95 17.68 16.33 -39.52
N VAL A 96 16.37 16.54 -39.38
CA VAL A 96 15.41 16.32 -40.48
C VAL A 96 15.68 17.28 -41.63
N ARG A 97 15.92 18.56 -41.36
CA ARG A 97 16.25 19.55 -42.41
C ARG A 97 17.53 19.18 -43.16
N LEU A 98 18.56 18.74 -42.44
CA LEU A 98 19.81 18.28 -43.04
C LEU A 98 19.58 17.06 -43.93
N MET A 99 18.88 16.04 -43.43
CA MET A 99 18.54 14.84 -44.22
C MET A 99 17.76 15.20 -45.49
N GLN A 100 16.79 16.10 -45.39
CA GLN A 100 16.04 16.58 -46.56
C GLN A 100 16.92 17.31 -47.56
N ALA A 101 17.89 18.12 -47.09
CA ALA A 101 18.83 18.81 -47.97
C ALA A 101 19.75 17.82 -48.70
N VAL A 102 20.26 16.81 -47.99
CA VAL A 102 21.09 15.74 -48.57
C VAL A 102 20.31 14.96 -49.62
N VAL A 103 19.07 14.55 -49.32
CA VAL A 103 18.21 13.84 -50.28
C VAL A 103 17.99 14.68 -51.54
N LYS A 104 17.67 15.97 -51.40
CA LYS A 104 17.47 16.87 -52.56
C LYS A 104 18.74 17.03 -53.40
N ALA A 105 19.89 17.17 -52.76
CA ALA A 105 21.16 17.31 -53.48
C ALA A 105 21.48 16.05 -54.30
N LEU A 106 21.28 14.86 -53.71
CA LEU A 106 21.51 13.58 -54.40
C LEU A 106 20.49 13.35 -55.53
N SER A 107 19.20 13.63 -55.30
CA SER A 107 18.18 13.49 -56.35
C SER A 107 18.39 14.45 -57.52
N ASN A 108 18.89 15.66 -57.27
CA ASN A 108 19.21 16.62 -58.32
C ASN A 108 20.48 16.25 -59.09
N SER A 109 21.44 15.55 -58.47
CA SER A 109 22.63 15.05 -59.17
C SER A 109 22.37 13.81 -60.03
N ASP A 110 21.37 12.99 -59.67
CA ASP A 110 21.00 11.79 -60.43
C ASP A 110 20.19 12.10 -61.72
N SER A 111 19.86 13.37 -61.97
CA SER A 111 19.03 13.83 -63.09
C SER A 111 19.78 14.72 -64.11
N LEU A 112 21.11 14.82 -64.02
CA LEU A 112 21.99 15.48 -64.98
C LEU A 112 22.93 14.45 -65.65
#